data_AF-A0A3D3S5J9-F1
#
_entry.id   AF-A0A3D3S5J9-F1
#
_cell.length_a   1.000
_cell.length_b   1.000
_cell.length_c   1.000
_cell.angle_alpha   90.00
_cell.angle_beta   90.00
_cell.angle_gamma   90.00
#
_symmetry.space_group_name_H-M   'P 1'
#
loop_
_entity.id
_entity.type
_entity.pdbx_description
1 polymer ?
#
loop_
_entity_poly.entity_id
_entity_poly.type
_entity_poly.pdbx_seq_one_letter_code
_entity_poly.pdbx_strand_id
1 'polypeptide(L)'
;MVRDCLVLAPPPADVCPAPVDLLHFLGYHTVTDGELDEWPDDAPPLALMLFQTGSREEAMALLARCRARWPRTVAVLAVPDGEKAGADWQTALGRALIGTVTLPLQYDSLSAALDRARFVRERAGSRHNASLVYRLVGHGHAMERVNYLIERVARTDSNVLVLGESG
;
A
#
# COMPACT_ATOMS: atom_id res chain seq x y z
N MET A 1 -12.13 4.93 17.21
CA MET A 1 -11.16 5.45 16.23
C MET A 1 -10.07 4.40 16.11
N VAL A 2 -10.10 3.56 15.08
CA VAL A 2 -9.03 2.58 14.86
C VAL A 2 -7.82 3.37 14.37
N ARG A 3 -6.77 3.45 15.19
CA ARG A 3 -5.51 4.10 14.80
C ARG A 3 -4.90 3.27 13.67
N ASP A 4 -4.55 3.90 12.55
CA ASP A 4 -3.87 3.21 11.46
C ASP A 4 -2.45 2.84 11.91
N CYS A 5 -2.25 1.56 12.19
CA CYS A 5 -0.99 0.98 12.61
C CYS A 5 -0.21 0.44 11.41
N LEU A 6 1.10 0.65 11.37
CA LEU A 6 2.02 0.11 10.37
C LEU A 6 3.02 -0.80 11.05
N VAL A 7 3.23 -1.99 10.51
CA VAL A 7 4.36 -2.82 10.93
C VAL A 7 5.58 -2.35 10.17
N LEU A 8 6.69 -2.09 10.85
CA LEU A 8 7.89 -1.53 10.27
C LEU A 8 9.04 -2.54 10.38
N ALA A 9 9.61 -2.94 9.24
CA ALA A 9 10.90 -3.62 9.24
C ALA A 9 12.00 -2.68 9.75
N PRO A 10 13.15 -3.18 10.22
CA PRO A 10 14.23 -2.32 10.72
C PRO A 10 14.61 -1.27 9.67
N PRO A 11 14.43 0.04 9.95
CA PRO A 11 14.74 1.06 8.97
C PRO A 11 16.27 1.19 8.80
N PRO A 12 16.73 1.56 7.61
CA PRO A 12 18.14 1.89 7.38
C PRO A 12 18.60 3.04 8.29
N ALA A 13 19.75 2.86 8.95
CA ALA A 13 20.27 3.82 9.94
C ALA A 13 20.81 5.13 9.33
N ASP A 14 21.05 5.12 8.02
CA ASP A 14 21.62 6.22 7.22
C ASP A 14 20.57 7.16 6.63
N VAL A 15 19.27 6.88 6.79
CA VAL A 15 18.18 7.70 6.25
C VAL A 15 17.74 8.76 7.25
N CYS A 16 17.82 10.03 6.84
CA CYS A 16 17.34 11.18 7.61
C CYS A 16 16.30 11.99 6.79
N PRO A 17 15.13 12.33 7.38
CA PRO A 17 14.66 11.97 8.71
C PRO A 17 14.37 10.46 8.84
N ALA A 18 14.45 9.93 10.05
CA ALA A 18 14.17 8.52 10.28
C ALA A 18 12.72 8.20 9.86
N PRO A 19 12.48 7.11 9.12
CA PRO A 19 11.13 6.74 8.68
C PRO A 19 10.09 6.67 9.81
N VAL A 20 10.51 6.23 11.00
CA VAL A 20 9.68 6.15 12.21
C VAL A 20 9.15 7.54 12.61
N ASP A 21 10.03 8.54 12.65
CA ASP A 21 9.69 9.89 13.09
C ASP A 21 8.70 10.56 12.13
N LEU A 22 8.92 10.36 10.82
CA LEU A 22 8.01 10.89 9.80
C LEU A 22 6.63 10.24 9.90
N LEU A 23 6.56 8.91 10.04
CA LEU A 23 5.30 8.20 10.17
C LEU A 23 4.52 8.64 11.42
N HIS A 24 5.23 8.80 12.54
CA HIS A 24 4.65 9.32 13.77
C HIS A 24 4.13 10.76 13.60
N PHE A 25 4.89 11.63 12.93
CA PHE A 25 4.45 12.99 12.59
C PHE A 25 3.18 13.01 11.74
N LEU A 26 3.05 12.07 10.81
CA LEU A 26 1.86 11.88 9.97
C LEU A 26 0.68 11.23 10.71
N GLY A 27 0.85 10.89 12.00
CA GLY A 27 -0.19 10.32 12.85
C GLY A 27 -0.32 8.79 12.76
N TYR A 28 0.62 8.11 12.10
CA TYR A 28 0.68 6.66 12.05
C TYR A 28 1.43 6.11 13.25
N HIS A 29 0.93 5.00 13.81
CA HIS A 29 1.62 4.25 14.84
C HIS A 29 2.46 3.16 14.18
N THR A 30 3.74 3.10 14.49
CA THR A 30 4.64 2.07 13.96
C THR A 30 4.87 1.00 15.02
N VAL A 31 4.74 -0.26 14.61
CA VAL A 31 5.00 -1.44 15.44
C VAL A 31 6.19 -2.17 14.85
N THR A 32 7.18 -2.44 15.68
CA THR A 32 8.38 -3.19 15.29
C THR A 32 8.16 -4.70 15.40
N ASP A 33 9.12 -5.47 14.88
CA ASP A 33 9.07 -6.94 14.86
C ASP A 33 8.78 -7.57 16.24
N GLY A 34 9.40 -7.04 17.30
CA GLY A 34 9.25 -7.53 18.67
C GLY A 34 7.93 -7.11 19.35
N GLU A 35 7.35 -5.98 18.95
CA GLU A 35 6.05 -5.50 19.47
C GLU A 35 4.86 -6.20 18.78
N LEU A 36 5.12 -6.88 17.65
CA LEU A 36 4.08 -7.57 16.88
C LEU A 36 3.40 -8.69 17.67
N ASP A 37 4.16 -9.40 18.52
CA ASP A 37 3.65 -10.53 19.31
C ASP A 37 2.66 -10.08 20.39
N GLU A 38 2.83 -8.85 20.90
CA GLU A 38 1.93 -8.24 21.89
C GLU A 38 0.71 -7.57 21.23
N TRP A 39 0.71 -7.41 19.90
CA TRP A 39 -0.32 -6.68 19.17
C TRP A 39 -1.63 -7.48 19.06
N PRO A 40 -2.80 -6.87 19.33
CA PRO A 40 -4.09 -7.58 19.32
C PRO A 40 -4.45 -8.22 17.97
N ASP A 41 -4.92 -9.47 18.01
CA ASP A 41 -5.33 -10.26 16.83
C ASP A 41 -6.46 -9.62 16.02
N ASP A 42 -7.38 -8.93 16.68
CA ASP A 42 -8.57 -8.32 16.09
C ASP A 42 -8.31 -6.93 15.48
N ALA A 43 -7.10 -6.40 15.62
CA ALA A 43 -6.69 -5.11 15.07
C ALA A 43 -5.60 -5.28 13.99
N PRO A 44 -5.95 -5.69 12.76
CA PRO A 44 -4.97 -5.89 11.71
C PRO A 44 -4.24 -4.58 11.37
N PRO A 45 -2.91 -4.61 11.19
CA PRO A 45 -2.16 -3.44 10.74
C PRO A 45 -2.62 -3.05 9.32
N LEU A 46 -2.48 -1.75 9.02
CA LEU A 46 -2.80 -1.18 7.71
C LEU A 46 -1.91 -1.78 6.61
N ALA A 47 -0.60 -1.79 6.84
CA ALA A 47 0.40 -2.33 5.94
C ALA A 47 1.69 -2.65 6.69
N LEU A 48 2.51 -3.48 6.06
CA LEU A 48 3.90 -3.72 6.40
C LEU A 48 4.80 -2.80 5.56
N MET A 49 5.65 -1.99 6.17
CA MET A 49 6.66 -1.19 5.47
C MET A 49 8.00 -1.92 5.54
N LEU A 50 8.52 -2.26 4.36
CA LEU A 50 9.78 -2.98 4.17
C LEU A 50 10.80 -2.05 3.53
N PHE A 51 12.09 -2.32 3.73
CA PHE A 51 13.18 -1.52 3.17
C PHE A 51 14.06 -2.39 2.28
N GLN A 52 14.28 -1.97 1.03
CA GLN A 52 15.10 -2.71 0.06
C GLN A 52 16.57 -2.81 0.49
N THR A 53 17.06 -1.84 1.26
CA THR A 53 18.41 -1.83 1.84
C THR A 53 18.59 -2.85 2.97
N GLY A 54 17.50 -3.36 3.53
CA GLY A 54 17.52 -4.35 4.61
C GLY A 54 17.64 -5.79 4.11
N SER A 55 17.73 -6.73 5.07
CA SER A 55 17.74 -8.16 4.76
C SER A 55 16.38 -8.60 4.20
N ARG A 56 16.39 -9.09 2.95
CA ARG A 56 15.19 -9.64 2.31
C ARG A 56 14.65 -10.85 3.07
N GLU A 57 15.53 -11.67 3.65
CA GLU A 57 15.14 -12.85 4.40
C GLU A 57 14.33 -12.47 5.65
N GLU A 58 14.82 -11.48 6.42
CA GLU A 58 14.11 -10.93 7.59
C GLU A 58 12.79 -10.28 7.18
N ALA A 59 12.78 -9.52 6.09
CA ALA A 59 11.56 -8.90 5.55
C ALA A 59 10.50 -9.95 5.15
N MET A 60 10.91 -11.07 4.53
CA MET A 60 9.99 -12.15 4.18
C MET A 60 9.53 -12.93 5.41
N ALA A 61 10.40 -13.16 6.40
CA ALA A 61 10.04 -13.77 7.67
C ALA A 61 8.99 -12.93 8.42
N LEU A 62 9.18 -11.61 8.45
CA LEU A 62 8.23 -10.67 9.04
C LEU A 62 6.89 -10.67 8.30
N LEU A 63 6.89 -10.67 6.96
CA LEU A 63 5.68 -10.81 6.17
C LEU A 63 4.97 -12.13 6.43
N ALA A 64 5.70 -13.25 6.53
CA ALA A 64 5.14 -14.56 6.81
C ALA A 64 4.48 -14.60 8.20
N ARG A 65 5.13 -14.02 9.23
CA ARG A 65 4.56 -13.87 10.58
C ARG A 65 3.29 -13.03 10.57
N CYS A 66 3.32 -11.86 9.91
CA CYS A 66 2.13 -11.02 9.77
C CYS A 66 1.00 -11.76 9.05
N ARG A 67 1.30 -12.54 8.01
CA ARG A 67 0.29 -13.31 7.25
C ARG A 67 -0.26 -14.52 8.00
N ALA A 68 0.49 -15.08 8.94
CA ALA A 68 -0.01 -16.14 9.81
C ALA A 68 -1.13 -15.63 10.73
N ARG A 69 -1.00 -14.40 11.23
CA ARG A 69 -1.99 -13.72 12.09
C ARG A 69 -3.09 -13.02 11.26
N TRP A 70 -2.68 -12.34 10.19
CA TRP A 70 -3.56 -11.59 9.29
C TRP A 70 -3.29 -11.96 7.82
N PRO A 71 -4.02 -12.95 7.26
CA PRO A 71 -3.76 -13.53 5.92
C PRO A 71 -3.73 -12.54 4.76
N ARG A 72 -4.33 -11.36 4.93
CA ARG A 72 -4.45 -10.29 3.93
C ARG A 72 -3.53 -9.10 4.18
N THR A 73 -2.48 -9.29 4.98
CA THR A 73 -1.43 -8.28 5.15
C THR A 73 -0.83 -7.91 3.80
N VAL A 74 -0.76 -6.60 3.55
CA VAL A 74 -0.12 -6.00 2.38
C VAL A 74 1.18 -5.32 2.78
N ALA A 75 2.08 -5.14 1.82
CA ALA A 75 3.39 -4.56 2.02
C ALA A 75 3.66 -3.38 1.08
N VAL A 76 4.30 -2.34 1.62
CA VAL A 76 4.89 -1.22 0.89
C VAL A 76 6.40 -1.37 0.96
N LEU A 77 7.08 -1.29 -0.19
CA LEU A 77 8.54 -1.39 -0.24
C LEU A 77 9.16 0.01 -0.39
N ALA A 78 9.96 0.41 0.58
CA ALA A 78 10.80 1.58 0.51
C ALA A 78 12.08 1.25 -0.28
N VAL A 79 12.35 2.03 -1.32
CA VAL A 79 13.51 1.90 -2.22
C VAL A 79 14.43 3.12 -2.07
N PRO A 80 15.76 2.96 -2.19
CA PRO A 80 16.68 4.10 -2.20
C PRO A 80 16.37 5.11 -3.32
N ASP A 81 16.82 6.36 -3.15
CA ASP A 81 16.70 7.36 -4.20
C ASP A 81 17.48 6.95 -5.46
N GLY A 82 16.91 7.22 -6.63
CA GLY A 82 17.49 6.82 -7.92
C GLY A 82 17.45 5.31 -8.21
N GLU A 83 16.98 4.48 -7.28
CA GLU A 83 16.84 3.04 -7.48
C GLU A 83 15.39 2.64 -7.79
N LYS A 84 15.26 1.52 -8.49
CA LYS A 84 13.97 0.86 -8.72
C LYS A 84 13.90 -0.36 -7.83
N ALA A 85 12.68 -0.72 -7.42
CA ALA A 85 12.48 -1.98 -6.71
C ALA A 85 13.09 -3.15 -7.49
N GLY A 86 14.12 -3.77 -6.93
CA GLY A 86 14.70 -5.00 -7.43
C GLY A 86 13.65 -6.04 -7.84
N ALA A 87 13.85 -6.67 -9.00
CA ALA A 87 12.92 -7.65 -9.55
C ALA A 87 12.72 -8.85 -8.61
N ASP A 88 13.75 -9.15 -7.82
CA ASP A 88 13.75 -10.18 -6.80
C ASP A 88 12.82 -9.84 -5.62
N TRP A 89 12.79 -8.58 -5.18
CA TRP A 89 11.83 -8.07 -4.19
C TRP A 89 10.40 -8.09 -4.71
N GLN A 90 10.19 -7.66 -5.96
CA GLN A 90 8.87 -7.70 -6.59
C GLN A 90 8.36 -9.14 -6.70
N THR A 91 9.23 -10.08 -7.08
CA THR A 91 8.90 -11.50 -7.16
C THR A 91 8.60 -12.11 -5.80
N ALA A 92 9.42 -11.79 -4.79
CA ALA A 92 9.27 -12.32 -3.44
C ALA A 92 7.99 -11.82 -2.76
N LEU A 93 7.67 -10.54 -2.90
CA LEU A 93 6.46 -9.95 -2.32
C LEU A 93 5.21 -10.29 -3.14
N GLY A 94 5.34 -10.42 -4.46
CA GLY A 94 4.27 -10.80 -5.37
C GLY A 94 3.00 -9.96 -5.14
N ARG A 95 1.90 -10.63 -4.79
CA ARG A 95 0.59 -9.99 -4.55
C ARG A 95 0.50 -9.18 -3.25
N ALA A 96 1.45 -9.35 -2.33
CA ALA A 96 1.49 -8.56 -1.11
C ALA A 96 1.97 -7.13 -1.38
N LEU A 97 2.78 -6.92 -2.43
CA LEU A 97 3.30 -5.59 -2.79
C LEU A 97 2.19 -4.71 -3.38
N ILE A 98 1.85 -3.63 -2.68
CA ILE A 98 0.83 -2.65 -3.14
C ILE A 98 1.43 -1.37 -3.71
N GLY A 99 2.73 -1.16 -3.50
CA GLY A 99 3.43 0.01 -4.00
C GLY A 99 4.85 0.10 -3.48
N THR A 100 5.62 0.95 -4.15
CA THR A 100 6.98 1.30 -3.78
C THR A 100 7.03 2.78 -3.42
N VAL A 101 7.81 3.13 -2.40
CA VAL A 101 8.05 4.52 -1.98
C VAL A 101 9.55 4.78 -2.03
N THR A 102 9.95 5.96 -2.48
CA THR A 102 11.37 6.32 -2.53
C THR A 102 11.81 6.91 -1.19
N LEU A 103 13.03 6.60 -0.77
CA LEU A 103 13.71 7.19 0.37
C LEU A 103 14.51 8.42 -0.09
N PRO A 104 14.55 9.53 0.67
CA PRO A 104 13.80 9.79 1.90
C PRO A 104 12.29 9.83 1.63
N LEU A 105 11.50 9.35 2.59
CA LEU A 105 10.06 9.21 2.44
C LEU A 105 9.41 10.57 2.10
N GLN A 106 8.81 10.65 0.92
CA GLN A 106 8.04 11.82 0.50
C GLN A 106 6.56 11.63 0.84
N TYR A 107 5.92 12.68 1.33
CA TYR A 107 4.52 12.62 1.76
C TYR A 107 3.59 12.11 0.65
N ASP A 108 3.72 12.63 -0.57
CA ASP A 108 2.81 12.28 -1.67
C ASP A 108 2.90 10.80 -2.07
N SER A 109 4.12 10.25 -2.17
CA SER A 109 4.33 8.85 -2.53
C SER A 109 3.90 7.91 -1.40
N LEU A 110 4.19 8.27 -0.16
CA LEU A 110 3.78 7.53 1.03
C LEU A 110 2.26 7.53 1.18
N SER A 111 1.62 8.69 1.11
CA SER A 111 0.17 8.86 1.15
C SER A 111 -0.52 7.99 0.11
N ALA A 112 -0.06 8.06 -1.15
CA ALA A 112 -0.62 7.25 -2.23
C ALA A 112 -0.46 5.74 -1.99
N ALA A 113 0.66 5.29 -1.41
CA ALA A 113 0.87 3.88 -1.05
C ALA A 113 -0.03 3.44 0.11
N LEU A 114 -0.19 4.28 1.14
CA LEU A 114 -1.02 3.97 2.31
C LEU A 114 -2.52 4.01 1.99
N ASP A 115 -2.97 4.89 1.12
CA ASP A 115 -4.36 4.91 0.66
C ASP A 115 -4.69 3.65 -0.16
N ARG A 116 -3.74 3.11 -0.93
CA ARG A 116 -3.90 1.78 -1.55
C ARG A 116 -4.02 0.68 -0.50
N ALA A 117 -3.23 0.75 0.57
CA ALA A 117 -3.33 -0.21 1.68
C ALA A 117 -4.71 -0.17 2.34
N ARG A 118 -5.22 1.05 2.63
CA ARG A 118 -6.54 1.26 3.24
C ARG A 118 -7.62 0.64 2.38
N PHE A 119 -7.56 0.93 1.09
CA PHE A 119 -8.51 0.40 0.12
C PHE A 119 -8.51 -1.13 0.03
N VAL A 120 -7.33 -1.76 0.05
CA VAL A 120 -7.23 -3.23 0.06
C VAL A 120 -7.79 -3.81 1.36
N ARG A 121 -7.52 -3.18 2.51
CA ARG A 121 -8.04 -3.58 3.82
C ARG A 121 -9.56 -3.45 3.91
N GLU A 122 -10.12 -2.34 3.44
CA GLU A 122 -11.57 -2.11 3.42
C GLU A 122 -12.30 -3.12 2.52
N ARG A 123 -11.73 -3.43 1.35
CA ARG A 123 -12.26 -4.45 0.45
C ARG A 123 -12.11 -5.86 0.99
N ALA A 124 -11.09 -6.12 1.79
CA ALA A 124 -11.00 -7.37 2.53
C ALA A 124 -12.13 -7.50 3.56
N GLY A 125 -12.44 -6.44 4.32
CA GLY A 125 -13.55 -6.45 5.27
C GLY A 125 -14.92 -6.57 4.62
N SER A 126 -15.09 -6.01 3.42
CA SER A 126 -16.34 -6.06 2.67
C SER A 126 -16.46 -7.37 1.88
N ARG A 127 -17.25 -8.33 2.39
CA ARG A 127 -17.66 -9.58 1.72
C ARG A 127 -18.48 -9.38 0.43
N HIS A 128 -18.35 -8.24 -0.28
CA HIS A 128 -19.08 -7.95 -1.50
C HIS A 128 -18.14 -7.79 -2.70
N ASN A 129 -18.25 -8.79 -3.59
CA ASN A 129 -17.91 -8.77 -5.00
C ASN A 129 -16.44 -8.54 -5.36
N ALA A 130 -15.74 -9.67 -5.46
CA ALA A 130 -14.59 -9.87 -6.33
C ALA A 130 -14.96 -9.75 -7.83
N SER A 131 -15.62 -8.67 -8.25
CA SER A 131 -15.69 -8.32 -9.67
C SER A 131 -14.66 -7.23 -9.95
N LEU A 132 -13.56 -7.67 -10.56
CA LEU A 132 -12.77 -6.94 -11.56
C LEU A 132 -12.63 -5.43 -11.33
N VAL A 133 -11.52 -5.07 -10.69
CA VAL A 133 -11.17 -3.69 -10.41
C VAL A 133 -10.40 -3.14 -11.61
N TYR A 134 -11.11 -2.52 -12.55
CA TYR A 134 -10.49 -1.59 -13.49
C TYR A 134 -10.43 -0.22 -12.81
N ARG A 135 -9.24 0.21 -12.36
CA ARG A 135 -9.03 1.57 -11.86
C ARG A 135 -8.32 2.38 -12.95
N LEU A 136 -8.97 3.43 -13.44
CA LEU A 136 -8.34 4.45 -14.30
C LEU A 136 -7.29 5.20 -13.46
N VAL A 137 -6.05 5.24 -13.93
CA VAL A 137 -4.93 5.93 -13.26
C VAL A 137 -4.72 7.30 -13.90
N GLY A 138 -4.88 8.37 -13.13
CA GLY A 138 -4.63 9.76 -13.56
C GLY A 138 -5.46 10.78 -12.76
N HIS A 139 -4.81 11.84 -12.24
CA HIS A 139 -5.46 12.89 -11.43
C HIS A 139 -5.63 14.22 -12.18
N GLY A 140 -5.72 14.19 -13.51
CA GLY A 140 -5.93 15.39 -14.33
C GLY A 140 -7.41 15.67 -14.59
N HIS A 141 -7.75 16.92 -14.92
CA HIS A 141 -9.12 17.36 -15.24
C HIS A 141 -9.81 16.52 -16.33
N ALA A 142 -9.06 15.97 -17.28
CA ALA A 142 -9.59 15.06 -18.29
C ALA A 142 -10.12 13.74 -17.69
N MET A 143 -9.37 13.16 -16.73
CA MET A 143 -9.79 11.94 -16.06
C MET A 143 -10.91 12.17 -15.05
N GLU A 144 -10.93 13.31 -14.37
CA GLU A 144 -12.07 13.72 -13.53
C GLU A 144 -13.37 13.78 -14.36
N ARG A 145 -13.29 14.35 -15.58
CA ARG A 145 -14.42 14.42 -16.50
C ARG A 145 -14.87 13.04 -16.99
N VAL A 146 -13.94 12.15 -17.30
CA VAL A 146 -14.25 10.76 -17.70
C VAL A 146 -14.98 10.03 -16.56
N ASN A 147 -14.48 10.11 -15.33
CA ASN A 147 -15.12 9.50 -14.17
C ASN A 147 -16.54 10.05 -13.94
N TYR A 148 -16.72 11.36 -14.02
CA TYR A 148 -18.04 11.99 -13.91
C TYR A 148 -19.02 11.48 -14.98
N LEU A 149 -18.57 11.31 -16.23
CA LEU A 149 -19.40 10.78 -17.30
C LEU A 149 -19.76 9.31 -17.07
N ILE A 150 -18.80 8.49 -16.63
CA ILE A 150 -19.03 7.07 -16.29
C ILE A 150 -20.09 6.96 -15.20
N GLU A 151 -19.98 7.73 -14.11
CA GLU A 151 -20.95 7.70 -13.01
C GLU A 151 -22.36 8.09 -13.46
N ARG A 152 -22.46 9.03 -14.40
CA ARG A 152 -23.75 9.52 -14.92
C ARG A 152 -24.44 8.48 -15.79
N VAL A 153 -23.71 7.76 -16.63
CA VAL A 153 -24.28 6.76 -17.55
C VAL A 153 -24.44 5.38 -16.92
N ALA A 154 -23.66 5.05 -15.88
CA ALA A 154 -23.70 3.75 -15.21
C ALA A 154 -25.07 3.41 -14.57
N ARG A 155 -25.90 4.43 -14.30
CA ARG A 155 -27.25 4.25 -13.72
C ARG A 155 -28.35 4.17 -14.78
N THR A 156 -27.99 4.11 -16.06
CA THR A 156 -28.93 4.18 -17.19
C THR A 156 -28.76 2.96 -18.11
N ASP A 157 -29.85 2.51 -18.73
CA ASP A 157 -29.85 1.37 -19.66
C ASP A 157 -29.55 1.81 -21.12
N SER A 158 -28.59 2.73 -21.27
CA SER A 158 -28.25 3.34 -22.56
C SER A 158 -27.02 2.68 -23.19
N ASN A 159 -27.03 2.57 -24.52
CA ASN A 159 -25.85 2.14 -25.27
C ASN A 159 -24.77 3.23 -25.24
N VAL A 160 -23.51 2.83 -24.97
CA VAL A 160 -22.37 3.75 -24.85
C VAL A 160 -21.32 3.42 -25.92
N LEU A 161 -20.78 4.46 -26.55
CA LEU A 161 -19.62 4.38 -27.44
C LEU A 161 -18.40 5.00 -26.75
N VAL A 162 -17.34 4.21 -26.59
CA VAL A 162 -16.06 4.68 -26.02
C VAL A 162 -15.07 4.92 -27.16
N LEU A 163 -14.52 6.12 -27.23
CA LEU A 163 -13.51 6.52 -28.22
C LEU A 163 -12.20 6.84 -27.52
N GLY A 164 -11.09 6.35 -28.06
CA GLY A 164 -9.74 6.57 -27.54
C GLY A 164 -8.69 6.13 -28.55
N GLU A 165 -7.47 6.65 -28.41
CA GLU A 165 -6.29 6.06 -29.06
C GLU A 165 -5.99 4.67 -28.46
N SER A 166 -5.27 3.82 -29.20
CA SER A 166 -4.94 2.49 -28.68
C SER A 166 -3.99 2.60 -27.49
N GLY A 167 -4.48 2.24 -26.30
CA GLY A 167 -3.72 2.22 -25.04
C GLY A 167 -4.55 2.74 -23.88
#